data_AF-A0A128A1U3-F1
#
_entry.id   AF-A0A128A1U3-F1
#
_cell.length_a   1.000
_cell.length_b   1.000
_cell.length_c   1.000
_cell.angle_alpha   90.00
_cell.angle_beta   90.00
_cell.angle_gamma   90.00
#
_symmetry.space_group_name_H-M   'P 1'
#
loop_
_entity.id
_entity.type
_entity.pdbx_description
1 polymer ?
#
loop_
_entity_poly.entity_id
_entity_poly.type
_entity_poly.pdbx_seq_one_letter_code
_entity_poly.pdbx_strand_id
1 'polypeptide(L)' 'MNQVVERLNGTFREREKVMRGMDHKESVQNLIDAYRIHYNFIRGHSGIGKTPAEQAGIKLDLGQNKIEGLIKMASRTVL' A
#
# COMPACT_ATOMS: atom_id res chain seq x y z
N MET A 1 -7.39 19.97 13.21
CA MET A 1 -7.68 18.70 12.53
C MET A 1 -6.64 18.45 11.46
N ASN A 2 -6.02 17.27 11.43
CA ASN A 2 -5.03 16.93 10.41
C ASN A 2 -5.74 16.33 9.18
N GLN A 3 -5.97 17.18 8.17
CA GLN A 3 -6.75 16.82 6.97
C GLN A 3 -6.16 15.64 6.19
N VAL A 4 -4.83 15.50 6.19
CA VAL A 4 -4.12 14.41 5.49
C VAL A 4 -4.40 13.07 6.17
N VAL A 5 -4.30 13.04 7.50
CA VAL A 5 -4.57 11.83 8.30
C VAL A 5 -6.04 11.44 8.20
N GLU A 6 -6.96 12.40 8.24
CA GLU A 6 -8.39 12.12 8.10
C GLU A 6 -8.74 11.53 6.73
N ARG A 7 -8.11 12.00 5.66
CA ARG A 7 -8.30 11.43 4.32
C ARG A 7 -7.75 10.00 4.20
N LEU A 8 -6.61 9.73 4.83
CA LEU A 8 -6.06 8.38 4.91
C LEU A 8 -7.01 7.45 5.68
N ASN A 9 -7.48 7.88 6.85
CA ASN A 9 -8.42 7.13 7.68
C ASN A 9 -9.74 6.85 6.95
N GLY A 10 -10.27 7.82 6.22
CA GLY A 10 -11.46 7.63 5.38
C GLY A 10 -11.27 6.52 4.34
N THR A 11 -10.11 6.49 3.69
CA THR A 11 -9.76 5.45 2.71
C THR A 11 -9.76 4.04 3.32
N PHE A 12 -9.24 3.89 4.54
CA PHE A 12 -9.25 2.60 5.25
C PHE A 12 -10.67 2.19 5.68
N ARG A 13 -11.48 3.13 6.19
CA ARG A 13 -12.88 2.86 6.58
C ARG A 13 -13.74 2.39 5.40
N GLU A 14 -13.57 3.01 4.23
CA GLU A 14 -14.28 2.57 3.02
C GLU A 14 -13.91 1.14 2.62
N ARG A 15 -12.64 0.76 2.80
CA ARG A 15 -12.21 -0.63 2.57
C ARG A 15 -12.81 -1.56 3.61
N GLU A 16 -12.67 -1.24 4.90
CA GLU A 16 -13.23 -1.98 6.04
C GLU A 16 -14.71 -2.34 5.83
N LYS A 17 -15.50 -1.38 5.36
CA LYS A 17 -16.93 -1.60 5.12
C LYS A 17 -17.24 -2.56 3.96
N VAL A 18 -16.41 -2.59 2.92
CA VAL A 18 -16.76 -3.22 1.63
C VAL A 18 -16.06 -4.56 1.42
N MET A 19 -14.83 -4.76 1.90
CA MET A 19 -14.12 -6.02 1.59
C MET A 19 -14.48 -7.15 2.56
N ARG A 20 -14.43 -8.37 2.02
CA ARG A 20 -14.60 -9.61 2.79
C ARG A 20 -13.32 -9.95 3.55
N GLY A 21 -13.44 -10.69 4.65
CA GLY A 21 -12.30 -11.14 5.46
C GLY A 21 -11.72 -10.06 6.39
N MET A 22 -12.49 -9.00 6.68
CA MET A 22 -12.12 -7.97 7.67
C MET A 22 -12.78 -8.16 9.04
N ASP A 23 -13.20 -9.38 9.32
CA ASP A 23 -13.87 -9.82 10.55
C ASP A 23 -12.95 -10.62 11.49
N HIS A 24 -11.82 -11.12 11.00
CA HIS A 24 -10.84 -11.89 11.78
C HIS A 24 -9.48 -11.19 11.84
N LYS A 25 -8.89 -11.11 13.04
CA LYS A 25 -7.65 -10.35 13.30
C LYS A 25 -6.51 -10.70 12.34
N GLU A 26 -6.27 -11.99 12.09
CA GLU A 26 -5.16 -12.43 11.22
C GLU A 26 -5.41 -12.04 9.75
N SER A 27 -6.61 -12.30 9.24
CA SER A 27 -7.00 -11.94 7.87
C SER A 27 -6.99 -10.42 7.65
N VAL A 28 -7.49 -9.65 8.64
CA VAL A 28 -7.44 -8.18 8.65
C VAL A 28 -6.00 -7.69 8.55
N GLN A 29 -5.09 -8.24 9.37
CA GLN A 29 -3.69 -7.82 9.40
C GLN A 29 -3.03 -8.02 8.04
N ASN A 30 -3.19 -9.20 7.44
CA ASN A 30 -2.66 -9.51 6.11
C ASN A 30 -3.22 -8.57 5.01
N LEU A 31 -4.52 -8.28 5.04
CA LEU A 31 -5.15 -7.37 4.08
C LEU A 31 -4.68 -5.93 4.25
N ILE A 32 -4.55 -5.45 5.50
CA ILE A 32 -4.06 -4.11 5.79
C ILE A 32 -2.61 -3.95 5.34
N ASP A 33 -1.76 -4.95 5.58
CA ASP A 33 -0.36 -4.89 5.18
C ASP A 33 -0.21 -4.93 3.65
N ALA A 34 -0.98 -5.79 2.97
CA ALA A 34 -1.07 -5.77 1.51
C ALA A 34 -1.55 -4.40 0.99
N TYR A 35 -2.55 -3.80 1.64
CA TYR A 35 -3.06 -2.49 1.27
C TYR A 35 -2.02 -1.38 1.47
N ARG A 36 -1.26 -1.41 2.57
CA ARG A 36 -0.16 -0.47 2.84
C ARG A 36 0.92 -0.56 1.76
N ILE A 37 1.31 -1.77 1.37
CA ILE A 37 2.27 -1.98 0.28
C ILE A 37 1.72 -1.39 -1.03
N HIS A 38 0.46 -1.69 -1.34
CA HIS A 38 -0.19 -1.17 -2.54
C HIS A 38 -0.27 0.37 -2.54
N TYR A 39 -0.68 0.97 -1.42
CA TYR A 39 -0.80 2.42 -1.28
C TYR A 39 0.55 3.13 -1.42
N ASN A 40 1.61 2.58 -0.83
CA ASN A 40 2.92 3.21 -0.81
C ASN A 40 3.73 3.03 -2.09
N PHE A 41 3.65 1.88 -2.75
CA PHE A 41 4.56 1.51 -3.85
C PHE A 41 3.90 1.37 -5.22
N ILE A 42 2.57 1.21 -5.28
CA ILE A 42 1.86 0.92 -6.53
C ILE A 42 0.92 2.06 -6.93
N ARG A 43 0.06 2.49 -6.00
CA ARG A 43 -0.98 3.49 -6.26
C ARG A 43 -0.36 4.88 -6.40
N GLY A 44 -0.56 5.51 -7.56
CA GLY A 44 -0.26 6.93 -7.74
C GLY A 44 -1.16 7.79 -6.86
N HIS A 45 -0.58 8.69 -6.08
CA HIS A 45 -1.32 9.57 -5.18
C HIS A 45 -1.71 10.87 -5.90
N SER A 46 -3.01 11.13 -6.00
CA SER A 46 -3.57 12.23 -6.81
C SER A 46 -3.06 13.62 -6.45
N GLY A 47 -2.70 13.86 -5.19
CA GLY A 47 -2.19 15.17 -4.74
C GLY A 47 -0.69 15.40 -4.95
N ILE A 48 0.10 14.35 -5.17
CA ILE A 48 1.57 14.44 -5.32
C ILE A 48 2.07 13.93 -6.67
N GLY A 49 1.19 13.34 -7.50
CA GLY A 49 1.52 12.86 -8.85
C GLY A 49 2.46 11.65 -8.90
N LYS A 50 2.88 11.13 -7.74
CA LYS A 50 3.80 10.00 -7.55
C LYS A 50 3.24 9.04 -6.51
N THR A 51 3.88 7.90 -6.32
CA THR A 51 3.61 7.06 -5.14
C THR A 51 4.22 7.70 -3.89
N PRO A 52 3.65 7.46 -2.69
CA PRO A 52 4.24 7.94 -1.44
C PRO A 52 5.71 7.51 -1.25
N ALA A 53 6.06 6.28 -1.65
CA ALA A 53 7.44 5.78 -1.59
C ALA A 53 8.39 6.61 -2.47
N GLU A 54 7.98 6.91 -3.71
CA GLU A 54 8.79 7.74 -4.61
C GLU A 54 8.97 9.17 -4.07
N GLN A 55 7.92 9.74 -3.46
CA GLN A 55 8.00 11.06 -2.83
C GLN A 55 8.95 11.06 -1.63
N ALA A 56 9.03 9.95 -0.89
CA ALA A 56 9.97 9.73 0.19
C ALA A 56 11.41 9.41 -0.30
N GLY A 57 11.65 9.41 -1.61
CA GLY A 57 12.96 9.11 -2.20
C GLY A 57 13.26 7.62 -2.36
N ILE A 58 12.31 6.73 -2.06
CA ILE A 58 12.45 5.29 -2.26
C ILE A 58 12.11 4.97 -3.72
N LYS A 59 13.15 4.85 -4.54
CA LYS A 59 13.04 4.51 -5.96
C LYS A 59 13.35 3.04 -6.16
N LEU A 60 12.31 2.23 -6.31
CA LEU A 60 12.43 0.82 -6.62
C LEU A 60 12.28 0.61 -8.13
N ASP A 61 13.21 -0.12 -8.74
CA ASP A 61 13.06 -0.55 -10.14
C ASP A 61 12.15 -1.78 -10.20
N LEU A 62 10.85 -1.53 -10.22
CA LEU A 62 9.83 -2.59 -10.17
C LEU A 62 9.40 -3.08 -11.56
N GLY A 63 9.90 -2.47 -12.64
CA GLY A 63 9.49 -2.77 -14.01
C GLY A 63 8.01 -2.43 -14.30
N GLN A 64 7.47 -3.00 -15.38
CA GLN A 64 6.08 -2.76 -15.79
C GLN A 64 5.06 -3.35 -14.81
N ASN A 65 5.30 -4.59 -14.37
CA ASN A 65 4.46 -5.25 -13.37
C ASN A 65 5.01 -4.99 -11.97
N LYS A 66 4.53 -3.91 -11.35
CA LYS A 66 5.03 -3.47 -10.04
C LYS A 66 4.88 -4.52 -8.93
N ILE A 67 3.82 -5.33 -8.97
CA ILE A 67 3.57 -6.37 -7.97
C ILE A 67 4.61 -7.49 -8.10
N GLU A 68 4.80 -7.98 -9.33
CA GLU A 68 5.80 -9.00 -9.62
C GLU A 68 7.21 -8.51 -9.27
N GLY A 69 7.53 -7.24 -9.58
CA GLY A 69 8.79 -6.61 -9.20
C GLY A 69 9.02 -6.60 -7.69
N LEU A 70 8.00 -6.24 -6.90
CA LEU A 70 8.06 -6.26 -5.44
C LEU A 70 8.28 -7.67 -4.89
N ILE A 71 7.56 -8.67 -5.41
CA ILE A 71 7.71 -10.07 -4.99
C ILE A 71 9.14 -10.56 -5.28
N LYS A 72 9.64 -10.35 -6.52
CA LYS A 72 11.01 -10.74 -6.90
C LYS A 72 12.07 -10.07 -6.02
N MET A 73 11.88 -8.80 -5.68
CA MET A 73 12.80 -8.05 -4.81
C MET A 73 12.79 -8.61 -3.38
N ALA A 74 11.62 -8.90 -2.81
CA ALA A 74 11.49 -9.49 -1.49
C ALA A 74 12.10 -10.91 -1.44
N SER A 75 11.82 -11.74 -2.43
CA SER A 75 12.34 -13.12 -2.52
C SER A 75 13.86 -13.20 -2.72
N ARG A 76 14.49 -12.15 -3.28
CA ARG A 76 15.95 -12.07 -3.39
C ARG A 76 16.64 -11.78 -2.06
N THR A 77 15.93 -11.25 -1.07
CA THR A 77 16.50 -10.80 0.21
C THR A 77 16.53 -11.93 1.25
N VAL A 78 16.67 -13.19 0.81
CA VAL A 78 16.96 -14.30 1.72
C VAL A 78 18.49 -14.40 1.86
N LEU A 79 19.01 -13.79 2.93
CA LEU A 79 20.33 -14.07 3.49
C LEU A 79 20.16 -14.98 4.71
#